data_AF-A0A524R1D8-F1
#
_entry.id   AF-A0A524R1D8-F1
#
_cell.length_a   1.000
_cell.length_b   1.000
_cell.length_c   1.000
_cell.angle_alpha   90.00
_cell.angle_beta   90.00
_cell.angle_gamma   90.00
#
_symmetry.space_group_name_H-M   'P 1'
#
loop_
_entity.id
_entity.type
_entity.pdbx_description
1 polymer ?
#
loop_
_entity_poly.entity_id
_entity_poly.type
_entity_poly.pdbx_seq_one_letter_code
_entity_poly.pdbx_strand_id
1 'polypeptide(L)'
;MSPIRFPDALVERGVKGKKIVLFVLDGLGGLPHPDTGLTELETAQTPNLDALAREGSLGSLVPVSPGITPGSGPGHLSLFGYDPTQYVIGRGALSALGVGFDLRAGDLAARLNLATLDGEGLVQDRRAGRPSDEEGRRVVEKARKSITPPE
;
A
#
# COMPACT_ATOMS: atom_id res chain seq x y z
N MET A 1 16.81 2.20 24.34
CA MET A 1 16.21 2.44 23.01
C MET A 1 15.98 3.93 22.89
N SER A 2 16.57 4.58 21.89
CA SER A 2 16.36 6.01 21.65
C SER A 2 14.89 6.22 21.26
N PRO A 3 14.16 7.19 21.84
CA PRO A 3 12.80 7.48 21.43
C PRO A 3 12.80 7.89 19.95
N ILE A 4 11.92 7.28 19.19
CA ILE A 4 11.66 7.55 17.78
C ILE A 4 11.37 9.04 17.65
N ARG A 5 12.34 9.81 17.14
CA ARG A 5 12.09 11.19 16.74
C ARG A 5 11.57 11.13 15.31
N PHE A 6 10.28 11.39 15.14
CA PHE A 6 9.78 11.87 13.86
C PHE A 6 10.64 13.05 13.39
N PRO A 7 10.74 13.36 12.09
CA PRO A 7 11.36 14.59 11.64
C PRO A 7 10.45 15.80 11.97
N ASP A 8 10.22 16.04 13.26
CA ASP A 8 9.62 17.25 13.80
C ASP A 8 10.44 18.50 13.44
N ALA A 9 11.70 18.30 13.00
CA ALA A 9 12.54 19.35 12.45
C ALA A 9 11.99 19.96 11.14
N LEU A 10 11.03 19.28 10.47
CA LEU A 10 10.35 19.78 9.27
C LEU A 10 8.92 20.28 9.55
N VAL A 11 8.44 20.14 10.80
CA VAL A 11 7.09 20.59 11.18
C VAL A 11 7.22 21.97 11.80
N GLU A 12 6.87 23.01 11.04
CA GLU A 12 6.63 24.34 11.61
C GLU A 12 5.37 24.30 12.50
N ARG A 13 5.58 23.92 13.76
CA ARG A 13 4.54 23.92 14.79
C ARG A 13 4.29 25.36 15.22
N GLY A 14 3.17 25.96 14.81
CA GLY A 14 2.73 27.26 15.36
C GLY A 14 2.14 28.25 14.35
N VAL A 15 2.18 28.01 13.05
CA VAL A 15 1.47 28.86 12.08
C VAL A 15 -0.01 28.49 12.06
N LYS A 16 -0.82 29.21 12.84
CA LYS A 16 -2.29 29.13 12.73
C LYS A 16 -2.69 29.48 11.29
N GLY A 17 -3.35 28.56 10.59
CA GLY A 17 -4.10 28.87 9.35
C GLY A 17 -3.65 28.21 8.05
N LYS A 18 -2.70 27.26 8.05
CA LYS A 18 -2.38 26.49 6.83
C LYS A 18 -2.69 25.01 6.99
N LYS A 19 -3.35 24.44 5.98
CA LYS A 19 -3.64 23.00 5.87
C LYS A 19 -2.64 22.39 4.89
N ILE A 20 -2.12 21.21 5.20
CA ILE A 20 -1.26 20.45 4.29
C ILE A 20 -2.14 19.43 3.55
N VAL A 21 -1.98 19.37 2.24
CA VAL A 21 -2.56 18.32 1.40
C VAL A 21 -1.41 17.51 0.82
N LEU A 22 -1.28 16.25 1.25
CA LEU A 22 -0.39 15.28 0.62
C LEU A 22 -1.20 14.46 -0.39
N PHE A 23 -0.91 14.64 -1.68
CA PHE A 23 -1.57 13.93 -2.76
C PHE A 23 -0.62 12.86 -3.33
N VAL A 24 -1.03 11.59 -3.24
CA VAL A 24 -0.23 10.44 -3.67
C VAL A 24 -0.88 9.80 -4.89
N LEU A 25 -0.15 9.78 -6.00
CA LEU A 25 -0.51 9.03 -7.22
C LEU A 25 0.22 7.69 -7.19
N ASP A 26 -0.49 6.60 -6.88
CA ASP A 26 0.11 5.27 -6.75
C ASP A 26 0.67 4.79 -8.10
N GLY A 27 1.91 4.31 -8.10
CA GLY A 27 2.58 3.84 -9.31
C GLY A 27 2.86 4.89 -10.39
N LEU A 28 2.95 6.18 -10.03
CA LEU A 28 3.18 7.27 -11.00
C LEU A 28 4.49 7.15 -11.79
N GLY A 29 5.53 6.59 -11.17
CA GLY A 29 6.85 6.45 -11.79
C GLY A 29 6.79 5.55 -13.03
N GLY A 30 7.32 6.05 -14.14
CA GLY A 30 7.31 5.39 -15.44
C GLY A 30 8.71 5.16 -16.00
N LEU A 31 8.79 4.43 -17.12
CA LEU A 31 10.02 4.29 -17.91
C LEU A 31 9.81 4.93 -19.29
N PRO A 32 10.87 5.49 -19.90
CA PRO A 32 10.78 6.01 -21.25
C PRO A 32 10.29 4.95 -22.25
N HIS A 33 9.25 5.28 -23.02
CA HIS A 33 8.77 4.42 -24.09
C HIS A 33 9.83 4.35 -25.21
N PRO A 34 10.11 3.17 -25.79
CA PRO A 34 11.19 2.99 -26.78
C PRO A 34 11.12 3.93 -27.99
N ASP A 35 9.91 4.24 -28.46
CA ASP A 35 9.71 5.04 -29.68
C ASP A 35 9.68 6.56 -29.43
N THR A 36 9.24 7.01 -28.25
CA THR A 36 9.05 8.45 -27.96
C THR A 36 10.12 9.01 -27.03
N GLY A 37 10.79 8.16 -26.25
CA GLY A 37 11.72 8.57 -25.19
C GLY A 37 11.04 9.22 -23.98
N LEU A 38 9.71 9.23 -23.92
CA LEU A 38 8.93 9.85 -22.84
C LEU A 38 8.34 8.79 -21.93
N THR A 39 8.24 9.10 -20.64
CA THR A 39 7.45 8.33 -19.67
C THR A 39 5.94 8.48 -19.92
N GLU A 40 5.14 7.65 -19.25
CA GLU A 40 3.67 7.73 -19.29
C GLU A 40 3.16 9.09 -18.78
N LEU A 41 3.79 9.64 -17.73
CA LEU A 41 3.44 10.96 -17.18
C LEU A 41 3.78 12.10 -18.14
N GLU A 42 4.93 12.05 -18.80
CA GLU A 42 5.34 13.05 -19.80
C GLU A 42 4.49 12.99 -21.07
N THR A 43 3.97 11.82 -21.42
CA THR A 43 3.08 11.64 -22.57
C THR A 43 1.66 12.13 -22.26
N ALA A 44 1.24 12.11 -21.00
CA ALA A 44 -0.10 12.50 -20.58
C ALA A 44 -0.28 14.03 -20.62
N GLN A 45 -1.47 14.48 -21.06
CA GLN A 45 -1.84 15.90 -20.98
C GLN A 45 -2.24 16.24 -19.54
N THR A 46 -1.33 16.86 -18.77
CA THR A 46 -1.53 17.15 -17.34
C THR A 46 -1.43 18.64 -16.99
N PRO A 47 -2.24 19.52 -17.61
CA PRO A 47 -2.08 20.97 -17.50
C PRO A 47 -2.13 21.52 -16.07
N ASN A 48 -2.89 20.85 -15.17
CA ASN A 48 -2.95 21.23 -13.76
C ASN A 48 -1.69 20.83 -12.98
N LEU A 49 -1.12 19.65 -13.26
CA LEU A 49 0.16 19.25 -12.65
C LEU A 49 1.29 20.11 -13.18
N ASP A 50 1.28 20.43 -14.48
CA ASP A 50 2.25 21.34 -15.11
C ASP A 50 2.19 22.74 -14.49
N ALA A 51 0.99 23.27 -14.22
CA ALA A 51 0.83 24.56 -13.55
C ALA A 51 1.39 24.53 -12.11
N LEU A 52 1.06 23.50 -11.33
CA LEU A 52 1.60 23.31 -9.98
C LEU A 52 3.13 23.17 -9.97
N ALA A 53 3.68 22.45 -10.96
CA ALA A 53 5.11 22.26 -11.12
C ALA A 53 5.85 23.57 -11.40
N ARG A 54 5.26 24.49 -12.17
CA ARG A 54 5.83 25.82 -12.47
C ARG A 54 5.82 26.78 -11.28
N GLU A 55 4.81 26.69 -10.43
CA GLU A 55 4.65 27.58 -9.26
C GLU A 55 5.28 27.01 -7.98
N GLY A 56 5.61 25.72 -7.98
CA GLY A 56 6.12 24.98 -6.83
C GLY A 56 7.61 24.64 -6.88
N SER A 57 8.00 23.71 -6.00
CA SER A 57 9.33 23.10 -6.02
C SER A 57 9.20 21.64 -6.42
N LEU A 58 10.09 21.21 -7.31
CA LEU A 58 10.17 19.84 -7.79
C LEU A 58 11.35 19.10 -7.16
N GLY A 59 11.25 17.77 -7.14
CA GLY A 59 12.30 16.89 -6.65
C GLY A 59 11.97 15.43 -6.95
N SER A 60 12.94 14.56 -6.69
CA SER A 60 12.75 13.12 -6.72
C SER A 60 12.67 12.57 -5.30
N LEU A 61 11.79 11.61 -5.08
CA LEU A 61 11.66 10.91 -3.81
C LEU A 61 12.20 9.49 -3.95
N VAL A 62 13.11 9.11 -3.05
CA VAL A 62 13.51 7.71 -2.86
C VAL A 62 12.78 7.20 -1.61
N PRO A 63 11.71 6.39 -1.74
CA PRO A 63 10.87 6.08 -0.60
C PRO A 63 11.58 5.24 0.47
N VAL A 64 12.50 4.34 0.09
CA VAL A 64 13.19 3.46 1.05
C VAL A 64 14.69 3.69 1.02
N SER A 65 15.33 3.29 -0.08
CA SER A 65 16.77 3.43 -0.28
C SER A 65 17.07 3.21 -1.77
N PRO A 66 18.18 3.73 -2.33
CA PRO A 66 18.59 3.42 -3.69
C PRO A 66 18.64 1.90 -3.94
N GLY A 67 18.01 1.45 -5.03
CA GLY A 67 17.96 0.04 -5.40
C GLY A 67 16.92 -0.80 -4.65
N ILE A 68 16.13 -0.22 -3.72
CA ILE A 68 15.05 -0.93 -3.04
C ILE A 68 13.71 -0.53 -3.65
N THR A 69 13.02 -1.50 -4.26
CA THR A 69 11.66 -1.33 -4.78
C THR A 69 10.64 -1.54 -3.63
N PRO A 70 9.94 -0.49 -3.16
CA PRO A 70 8.96 -0.63 -2.10
C PRO A 70 7.66 -1.27 -2.62
N GLY A 71 7.03 -2.08 -1.77
CA GLY A 71 5.59 -2.28 -1.85
C GLY A 71 4.82 -1.12 -1.19
N SER A 72 3.51 -1.04 -1.40
CA SER A 72 2.68 0.07 -0.89
C SER A 72 2.79 0.27 0.63
N GLY A 73 2.97 -0.79 1.43
CA GLY A 73 3.13 -0.68 2.88
C GLY A 73 4.36 0.14 3.28
N PRO A 74 5.59 -0.34 3.01
CA PRO A 74 6.81 0.43 3.19
C PRO A 74 6.79 1.81 2.55
N GLY A 75 6.27 1.93 1.32
CA GLY A 75 6.19 3.21 0.61
C GLY A 75 5.36 4.27 1.34
N HIS A 76 4.19 3.89 1.87
CA HIS A 76 3.35 4.83 2.63
C HIS A 76 3.95 5.16 4.00
N LEU A 77 4.59 4.20 4.68
CA LEU A 77 5.27 4.47 5.95
C LEU A 77 6.32 5.57 5.82
N SER A 78 7.13 5.50 4.76
CA SER A 78 8.12 6.53 4.46
C SER A 78 7.52 7.90 4.21
N LEU A 79 6.40 7.98 3.49
CA LEU A 79 5.69 9.24 3.24
C LEU A 79 5.18 9.90 4.53
N PHE A 80 4.85 9.09 5.53
CA PHE A 80 4.45 9.56 6.86
C PHE A 80 5.62 9.75 7.84
N GLY A 81 6.87 9.63 7.35
CA GLY A 81 8.08 9.90 8.13
C GLY A 81 8.57 8.74 9.01
N TYR A 82 8.09 7.52 8.80
CA TYR A 82 8.58 6.32 9.47
C TYR A 82 9.71 5.67 8.65
N ASP A 83 10.73 5.15 9.32
CA ASP A 83 11.75 4.31 8.67
C ASP A 83 11.17 2.92 8.37
N PRO A 84 10.91 2.57 7.11
CA PRO A 84 10.27 1.30 6.74
C PRO A 84 11.20 0.08 6.95
N THR A 85 12.50 0.29 7.19
CA THR A 85 13.46 -0.77 7.51
C THR A 85 13.44 -1.13 9.00
N GLN A 86 12.95 -0.21 9.84
CA GLN A 86 12.77 -0.41 11.27
C GLN A 86 11.32 -0.80 11.62
N TYR A 87 10.35 -0.08 11.05
CA TYR A 87 8.92 -0.30 11.30
C TYR A 87 8.32 -1.21 10.23
N VAL A 88 8.55 -2.50 10.39
CA VAL A 88 8.00 -3.50 9.46
C VAL A 88 6.60 -3.89 9.89
N ILE A 89 5.59 -3.39 9.18
CA ILE A 89 4.20 -3.83 9.35
C ILE A 89 3.91 -4.94 8.34
N GLY A 90 3.52 -6.11 8.85
CA GLY A 90 3.13 -7.24 8.00
C GLY A 90 1.93 -6.90 7.12
N ARG A 91 1.95 -7.38 5.86
CA ARG A 91 0.84 -7.16 4.90
C ARG A 91 -0.51 -7.68 5.40
N GLY A 92 -0.51 -8.75 6.19
CA GLY A 92 -1.72 -9.27 6.82
C GLY A 92 -2.33 -8.24 7.78
N ALA A 93 -1.50 -7.64 8.65
CA ALA A 93 -1.96 -6.63 9.59
C ALA A 93 -2.51 -5.39 8.87
N LEU A 94 -1.80 -4.88 7.86
CA LEU A 94 -2.29 -3.76 7.04
C LEU A 94 -3.62 -4.07 6.35
N SER A 95 -3.79 -5.29 5.83
CA SER A 95 -5.01 -5.70 5.13
C SER A 95 -6.19 -5.84 6.09
N ALA A 96 -5.96 -6.37 7.29
CA ALA A 96 -6.97 -6.49 8.34
C ALA A 96 -7.43 -5.11 8.84
N LEU A 97 -6.50 -4.19 9.10
CA LEU A 97 -6.84 -2.81 9.44
C LEU A 97 -7.63 -2.12 8.31
N GLY A 98 -7.28 -2.38 7.05
CA GLY A 98 -7.96 -1.82 5.89
C GLY A 98 -9.43 -2.23 5.74
N VAL A 99 -9.84 -3.35 6.35
CA VAL A 99 -11.25 -3.80 6.41
C VAL A 99 -11.91 -3.50 7.76
N GLY A 100 -11.25 -2.73 8.64
CA GLY A 100 -11.78 -2.34 9.94
C GLY A 100 -11.72 -3.44 11.00
N PHE A 101 -10.84 -4.44 10.85
CA PHE A 101 -10.65 -5.47 11.87
C PHE A 101 -9.87 -4.91 13.08
N ASP A 102 -10.39 -5.12 14.29
CA ASP A 102 -9.76 -4.73 15.56
C ASP A 102 -8.62 -5.71 15.92
N LEU A 103 -7.41 -5.43 15.41
CA LEU A 103 -6.23 -6.23 15.72
C LEU A 103 -5.68 -5.94 17.12
N ARG A 104 -5.38 -7.01 17.85
CA ARG A 104 -4.80 -6.97 19.20
C ARG A 104 -3.38 -7.52 19.21
N ALA A 105 -2.65 -7.19 20.26
CA ALA A 105 -1.34 -7.79 20.51
C ALA A 105 -1.48 -9.31 20.65
N GLY A 106 -0.71 -10.05 19.86
CA GLY A 106 -0.77 -11.51 19.79
C GLY A 106 -1.58 -12.05 18.61
N ASP A 107 -2.39 -11.23 17.94
CA ASP A 107 -3.15 -11.67 16.76
C ASP A 107 -2.22 -11.95 15.57
N LEU A 108 -2.54 -13.03 14.85
CA LEU A 108 -1.94 -13.33 13.56
C LEU A 108 -2.91 -12.99 12.43
N ALA A 109 -2.56 -11.99 11.62
CA ALA A 109 -3.32 -11.62 10.43
C ALA A 109 -2.69 -12.21 9.17
N ALA A 110 -3.50 -12.85 8.33
CA ALA A 110 -3.08 -13.39 7.05
C ALA A 110 -4.01 -12.90 5.93
N ARG A 111 -3.43 -12.61 4.76
CA ARG A 111 -4.21 -12.32 3.56
C ARG A 111 -4.47 -13.62 2.81
N LEU A 112 -5.74 -13.92 2.60
CA LEU A 112 -6.19 -15.11 1.89
C LEU A 112 -6.82 -14.73 0.56
N ASN A 113 -6.75 -15.64 -0.41
CA ASN A 113 -7.51 -15.59 -1.65
C ASN A 113 -8.39 -16.85 -1.72
N LEU A 114 -9.58 -16.73 -2.32
CA LEU A 114 -10.31 -17.90 -2.78
C LEU A 114 -9.67 -18.39 -4.08
N ALA A 115 -9.44 -19.70 -4.17
CA ALA A 115 -8.80 -20.35 -5.31
C ALA A 115 -9.61 -21.59 -5.74
N THR A 116 -9.57 -21.90 -7.03
CA THR A 116 -10.12 -23.13 -7.60
C THR A 116 -9.02 -24.18 -7.64
N LEU A 117 -9.31 -25.35 -7.10
CA LEU A 117 -8.46 -26.53 -7.21
C LEU A 117 -9.00 -27.47 -8.29
N ASP A 118 -8.12 -28.18 -8.98
CA ASP A 118 -8.51 -29.28 -9.86
C ASP A 118 -8.78 -30.58 -9.07
N GLY A 119 -9.08 -31.67 -9.79
CA GLY A 119 -9.36 -32.98 -9.19
C GLY A 119 -8.18 -33.63 -8.46
N GLU A 120 -6.96 -33.15 -8.69
CA GLU A 120 -5.73 -33.62 -8.02
C GLU A 120 -5.34 -32.70 -6.85
N GLY A 121 -6.11 -31.63 -6.61
CA GLY A 121 -5.86 -30.66 -5.55
C GLY A 121 -4.86 -29.56 -5.92
N LEU A 122 -4.48 -29.44 -7.20
CA LEU A 122 -3.59 -28.37 -7.67
C LEU A 122 -4.37 -27.09 -7.95
N VAL A 123 -3.73 -25.94 -7.71
CA VAL A 123 -4.35 -24.63 -7.93
C VAL A 123 -4.51 -24.37 -9.43
N GLN A 124 -5.75 -24.47 -9.92
CA GLN A 124 -6.11 -24.17 -11.31
C GLN A 124 -6.32 -22.66 -11.53
N ASP A 125 -6.93 -21.98 -10.56
CA ASP A 125 -7.11 -20.51 -10.58
C ASP A 125 -6.92 -19.92 -9.19
N ARG A 126 -5.88 -19.11 -9.01
CA ARG A 126 -5.54 -18.41 -7.76
C ARG A 126 -6.56 -17.36 -7.30
N ARG A 127 -7.59 -17.06 -8.10
CA ARG A 127 -8.65 -16.08 -7.80
C ARG A 127 -10.06 -16.66 -7.89
N ALA A 128 -10.21 -17.94 -8.22
CA ALA A 128 -11.51 -18.60 -8.37
C ALA A 128 -12.52 -17.83 -9.25
N GLY A 129 -12.06 -17.24 -10.36
CA GLY A 129 -12.91 -16.44 -11.25
C GLY A 129 -13.36 -15.10 -10.68
N ARG A 130 -12.79 -14.65 -9.55
CA ARG A 130 -13.21 -13.44 -8.80
C ARG A 130 -14.70 -13.48 -8.42
N PRO A 131 -15.08 -14.35 -7.45
CA PRO A 131 -16.48 -14.47 -7.04
C PRO A 131 -17.02 -13.15 -6.51
N SER A 132 -18.34 -13.00 -6.51
CA SER A 132 -19.01 -11.87 -5.86
C SER A 132 -18.80 -11.92 -4.34
N ASP A 133 -18.99 -10.79 -3.66
CA ASP A 133 -18.91 -10.72 -2.19
C ASP A 133 -19.89 -11.66 -1.48
N GLU A 134 -21.08 -11.85 -2.06
CA GLU A 134 -22.09 -12.77 -1.54
C GLU A 134 -21.58 -14.22 -1.58
N GLU A 135 -21.07 -14.65 -2.73
CA GLU A 135 -20.55 -16.00 -2.90
C GLU A 135 -19.28 -16.22 -2.06
N GLY A 136 -18.40 -15.22 -2.03
CA GLY A 136 -17.20 -15.24 -1.17
C GLY A 136 -17.57 -15.41 0.31
N ARG A 137 -18.57 -14.67 0.80
CA ARG A 137 -19.04 -14.79 2.19
C ARG A 137 -19.61 -16.18 2.47
N ARG A 138 -20.39 -16.75 1.55
CA ARG A 138 -20.95 -18.10 1.66
C ARG A 138 -19.85 -19.16 1.82
N VAL A 139 -18.80 -19.08 1.00
CA VAL A 139 -17.66 -20.02 1.05
C VAL A 139 -16.85 -19.85 2.34
N VAL A 140 -16.54 -18.60 2.73
CA VAL A 140 -15.79 -18.30 3.96
C VAL A 140 -16.54 -18.76 5.21
N GLU A 141 -17.85 -18.55 5.28
CA GLU A 141 -18.68 -19.04 6.41
C GLU A 141 -18.68 -20.57 6.52
N LYS A 142 -18.70 -21.28 5.38
CA LYS A 142 -18.57 -22.74 5.38
C LYS A 142 -17.21 -23.16 5.94
N ALA A 143 -16.12 -22.53 5.50
CA ALA A 143 -14.78 -22.82 6.01
C ALA A 143 -14.67 -22.53 7.51
N ARG A 144 -15.18 -21.38 7.95
CA ARG A 144 -15.17 -20.96 9.36
C ARG A 144 -15.84 -21.98 10.29
N LYS A 145 -16.96 -22.57 9.87
CA LYS A 145 -17.66 -23.61 10.64
C LYS A 145 -16.88 -24.93 10.76
N SER A 146 -15.95 -25.18 9.85
CA SER A 146 -15.11 -26.39 9.86
C SER A 146 -13.75 -26.21 10.54
N ILE A 147 -13.36 -24.97 10.88
CA ILE A 147 -12.09 -24.68 11.52
C ILE A 147 -12.31 -24.61 13.03
N THR A 148 -11.53 -25.40 13.78
CA THR A 148 -11.45 -25.29 15.24
C THR A 148 -10.11 -24.62 15.56
N PRO A 149 -10.11 -23.44 16.22
CA PRO A 149 -8.85 -22.84 16.65
C PRO A 149 -8.16 -23.74 17.68
N PRO A 150 -6.82 -23.79 17.67
CA PRO A 150 -6.08 -24.49 18.73
C PRO A 150 -6.41 -23.89 20.10
N GLU A 151 -6.44 -24.75 21.12
CA GLU A 151 -6.64 -24.36 22.54
C GLU A 151 -5.51 -23.46 23.06
#